data_AF-A0AAP5YF70-F1
#
_entry.id   AF-A0AAP5YF70-F1
#
_cell.length_a   1.000
_cell.length_b   1.000
_cell.length_c   1.000
_cell.angle_alpha   90.00
_cell.angle_beta   90.00
_cell.angle_gamma   90.00
#
_symmetry.space_group_name_H-M   'P 1'
#
loop_
_entity.id
_entity.type
_entity.pdbx_description
1 polymer ?
#
loop_
_entity_poly.entity_id
_entity_poly.type
_entity_poly.pdbx_seq_one_letter_code
_entity_poly.pdbx_strand_id
1 'polypeptide(L)'
;KFEQVDTSATRRHEGTGLGLAISKRLISMYNGELCVHSDFGNGSCFSFSLQLPKRSQPHSEPVELNANRLLLIDDYLPRVEHLMRLAKEIGIDVTHRNDWAAAQSLGRDLDDFDRIIASVNNAQDRDALYELDATESAAKRVLFLAPCVMEEGQAWSCERDRLLPQPVT
;
A
#
# COMPACT_ATOMS: atom_id res chain seq x y z
N LYS A 1 5.53 20.75 27.88
CA LYS A 1 6.90 21.30 27.90
C LYS A 1 7.80 20.25 27.26
N PHE A 2 8.58 20.60 26.23
CA PHE A 2 9.52 19.69 25.57
C PHE A 2 10.86 19.80 26.28
N GLU A 3 11.47 18.67 26.65
CA GLU A 3 12.80 18.62 27.25
C GLU A 3 13.59 17.55 26.50
N GLN A 4 14.71 17.95 25.89
CA GLN A 4 15.59 17.08 25.14
C GLN A 4 16.56 16.41 26.12
N VAL A 5 16.59 15.08 26.14
CA VAL A 5 17.35 14.28 27.13
C VAL A 5 18.85 14.23 26.83
N ASP A 6 19.25 14.50 25.57
CA ASP A 6 20.64 14.40 25.14
C ASP A 6 21.03 15.63 24.29
N THR A 7 22.05 16.36 24.75
CA THR A 7 22.63 17.54 24.07
C THR A 7 23.96 17.21 23.39
N SER A 8 24.32 15.94 23.24
CA SER A 8 25.59 15.55 22.60
C SER A 8 25.58 15.93 21.10
N ALA A 9 26.51 16.81 20.73
CA ALA A 9 26.64 17.42 19.40
C ALA A 9 27.15 16.47 18.29
N THR A 10 26.95 15.16 18.43
CA THR A 10 27.58 14.13 17.59
C THR A 10 26.76 13.67 16.38
N ARG A 11 25.57 14.23 16.11
CA ARG A 11 24.79 13.82 14.93
C ARG A 11 24.79 14.87 13.82
N ARG A 12 25.37 14.50 12.68
CA ARG A 12 25.43 15.30 11.43
C ARG A 12 24.08 15.46 10.71
N HIS A 13 22.98 14.93 11.26
CA HIS A 13 21.62 15.06 10.72
C HIS A 13 20.59 15.08 11.86
N GLU A 14 20.34 16.22 12.51
CA GLU A 14 19.29 16.28 13.54
C GLU A 14 18.32 17.44 13.33
N GLY A 15 17.03 17.08 13.18
CA GLY A 15 15.91 18.00 13.29
C GLY A 15 15.70 18.43 14.74
N THR A 16 14.88 19.47 14.95
CA THR A 16 14.66 20.13 16.26
C THR A 16 14.06 19.24 17.37
N GLY A 17 13.78 17.97 17.11
CA GLY A 17 13.11 17.04 18.04
C GLY A 17 11.65 17.41 18.35
N LEU A 18 11.10 18.48 17.75
CA LEU A 18 9.79 19.02 18.09
C LEU A 18 8.60 18.20 17.56
N GLY A 19 8.82 17.25 16.64
CA GLY A 19 7.75 16.52 15.96
C GLY A 19 6.74 15.88 16.92
N LEU A 20 7.20 15.13 17.91
CA LEU A 20 6.31 14.49 18.90
C LEU A 20 5.64 15.50 19.84
N ALA A 21 6.32 16.60 20.17
CA ALA A 21 5.73 17.65 21.01
C ALA A 21 4.58 18.37 20.28
N ILE A 22 4.74 18.62 18.98
CA ILE A 22 3.71 19.19 18.11
C ILE A 22 2.55 18.19 17.97
N SER A 23 2.83 16.93 17.63
CA SER A 23 1.80 15.90 17.49
C SER A 23 0.99 15.72 18.77
N LYS A 24 1.65 15.63 19.94
CA LYS A 24 0.97 15.54 21.24
C LYS A 24 0.06 16.74 21.50
N ARG A 25 0.53 17.96 21.21
CA ARG A 25 -0.27 19.17 21.39
C ARG A 25 -1.51 19.17 20.49
N LEU A 26 -1.35 18.83 19.21
CA LEU A 26 -2.46 18.75 18.26
C LEU A 26 -3.50 17.70 18.69
N ILE A 27 -3.05 16.50 19.04
CA ILE A 27 -3.94 15.41 19.48
C ILE A 27 -4.69 15.80 20.75
N SER A 28 -4.02 16.42 21.73
CA SER A 28 -4.67 16.90 22.95
C SER A 28 -5.69 18.03 22.70
N MET A 29 -5.47 18.89 21.71
CA MET A 29 -6.47 19.90 21.30
C MET A 29 -7.75 19.27 20.74
N TYR A 30 -7.66 18.07 20.17
CA TYR A 30 -8.81 17.28 19.71
C TYR A 30 -9.33 16.30 20.78
N ASN A 31 -9.01 16.54 22.06
CA ASN A 31 -9.39 15.68 23.18
C ASN A 31 -8.93 14.21 23.03
N GLY A 32 -7.88 13.97 22.23
CA GLY A 32 -7.25 12.67 22.08
C GLY A 32 -6.03 12.48 22.98
N GLU A 33 -5.52 11.27 22.96
CA GLU A 33 -4.29 10.87 23.66
C GLU A 33 -3.31 10.21 22.68
N LEU A 34 -2.02 10.53 22.82
CA LEU A 34 -0.93 9.92 22.05
C LEU A 34 -0.23 8.87 22.91
N CYS A 35 -0.25 7.62 22.47
CA CYS A 35 0.40 6.48 23.09
C CYS A 35 1.60 6.02 22.27
N VAL A 36 2.62 5.49 22.95
CA VAL A 36 3.78 4.85 22.31
C VAL A 36 4.03 3.49 22.95
N HIS A 37 4.21 2.49 22.10
CA HIS A 37 4.69 1.16 22.49
C HIS A 37 5.98 0.90 21.72
N SER A 38 7.07 0.62 22.42
CA SER A 38 8.37 0.42 21.78
C SER A 38 9.17 -0.61 22.55
N ASP A 39 9.73 -1.55 21.80
CA ASP A 39 10.65 -2.56 22.30
C ASP A 39 11.97 -2.43 21.55
N PHE A 40 13.08 -2.38 22.30
CA PHE A 40 14.40 -2.21 21.71
C PHE A 40 14.71 -3.34 20.71
N GLY A 41 15.09 -2.98 19.49
CA GLY A 41 15.35 -3.93 18.40
C GLY A 41 14.11 -4.39 17.61
N ASN A 42 12.89 -4.15 18.11
CA ASN A 42 11.63 -4.53 17.45
C ASN A 42 10.87 -3.34 16.85
N GLY A 43 11.36 -2.12 17.05
CA GLY A 43 10.76 -0.89 16.55
C GLY A 43 9.82 -0.22 17.55
N SER A 44 9.05 0.75 17.03
CA SER A 44 8.14 1.58 17.83
C SER A 44 6.82 1.76 17.10
N CYS A 45 5.71 1.63 17.82
CA CYS A 45 4.37 1.94 17.36
C CYS A 45 3.84 3.18 18.11
N PHE A 46 3.44 4.21 17.36
CA PHE A 46 2.79 5.40 17.90
C PHE A 46 1.32 5.37 17.49
N SER A 47 0.41 5.54 18.45
CA SER A 47 -1.03 5.46 18.22
C SER A 47 -1.77 6.59 18.91
N PHE A 48 -2.91 6.99 18.35
CA PHE A 48 -3.81 7.95 18.97
C PHE A 48 -5.25 7.68 18.55
N SER A 49 -6.21 8.20 19.32
CA SER A 49 -7.64 8.11 19.02
C SER A 49 -8.26 9.50 19.11
N LEU A 50 -9.07 9.85 18.10
CA LEU A 50 -9.82 11.11 18.05
C LEU A 50 -11.31 10.83 17.89
N GLN A 51 -12.15 11.64 18.52
CA GLN A 51 -13.58 11.69 18.22
C GLN A 51 -13.82 12.75 17.15
N LEU A 52 -14.23 12.32 15.96
CA LEU A 52 -14.50 13.21 14.82
C LEU A 52 -15.94 13.04 14.35
N PRO A 53 -16.61 14.12 13.90
CA PRO A 53 -17.93 13.99 13.28
C PRO A 53 -17.82 13.15 12.01
N LYS A 54 -18.65 12.11 11.89
CA LYS A 54 -18.72 11.30 10.68
C LYS A 54 -19.32 12.15 9.56
N ARG A 55 -18.51 12.48 8.55
CA ARG A 55 -19.04 13.09 7.32
C ARG A 55 -19.83 12.02 6.57
N SER A 56 -21.05 12.34 6.14
CA SER A 56 -21.77 11.54 5.15
C SER A 56 -20.90 11.42 3.91
N GLN A 57 -20.51 10.19 3.57
CA GLN A 57 -19.73 9.94 2.35
C GLN A 57 -20.49 10.56 1.16
N PRO A 58 -19.81 11.26 0.24
CA PRO A 58 -20.45 11.56 -1.04
C PRO A 58 -20.91 10.23 -1.63
N HIS A 59 -22.17 10.16 -2.06
CA HIS A 59 -22.63 9.08 -2.92
C HIS A 59 -21.86 9.21 -4.24
N SER A 60 -20.69 8.59 -4.32
CA SER A 60 -20.18 8.12 -5.60
C SER A 60 -21.15 7.05 -6.06
N GLU A 61 -21.73 7.20 -7.25
CA GLU A 61 -22.48 6.10 -7.86
C GLU A 61 -21.61 4.85 -7.82
N PRO A 62 -22.17 3.67 -7.49
CA PRO A 62 -21.41 2.44 -7.50
C PRO A 62 -20.79 2.30 -8.88
N VAL A 63 -19.46 2.33 -8.96
CA VAL A 63 -18.78 1.89 -10.17
C VAL A 63 -19.03 0.40 -10.25
N GLU A 64 -19.76 -0.04 -11.28
CA GLU A 64 -19.88 -1.47 -11.55
C GLU A 64 -18.49 -2.00 -11.92
N LEU A 65 -17.89 -2.68 -10.96
CA LEU A 65 -16.63 -3.37 -11.16
C LEU A 65 -16.97 -4.70 -11.79
N ASN A 66 -16.66 -4.84 -13.08
CA ASN A 66 -16.78 -6.09 -13.83
C ASN A 66 -15.70 -7.13 -13.41
N ALA A 67 -15.23 -7.09 -12.17
CA ALA A 67 -14.20 -7.98 -11.64
C ALA A 67 -14.59 -8.43 -10.23
N ASN A 68 -14.84 -9.72 -10.08
CA ASN A 68 -15.24 -10.33 -8.82
C ASN A 68 -14.07 -11.02 -8.12
N ARG A 69 -13.03 -11.44 -8.87
CA ARG A 69 -11.87 -12.17 -8.35
C ARG A 69 -10.56 -11.47 -8.70
N LEU A 70 -9.83 -11.04 -7.67
CA LEU A 70 -8.53 -10.38 -7.76
C LEU A 70 -7.43 -11.28 -7.18
N LEU A 71 -6.35 -11.46 -7.94
CA LEU A 71 -5.10 -12.00 -7.41
C LEU A 71 -4.19 -10.84 -7.00
N LEU A 72 -3.79 -10.80 -5.73
CA LEU A 72 -2.83 -9.86 -5.19
C LEU A 72 -1.49 -10.56 -4.95
N ILE A 73 -0.42 -10.06 -5.57
CA ILE A 73 0.94 -10.57 -5.41
C ILE A 73 1.78 -9.49 -4.74
N ASP A 74 2.12 -9.68 -3.47
CA ASP A 74 2.85 -8.68 -2.70
C ASP A 74 3.47 -9.28 -1.44
N ASP A 75 4.75 -9.02 -1.19
CA ASP A 75 5.49 -9.50 -0.02
C ASP A 75 5.39 -8.55 1.19
N TYR A 76 4.86 -7.34 1.00
CA TYR A 76 4.74 -6.34 2.06
C TYR A 76 3.37 -6.39 2.73
N LEU A 77 3.28 -7.16 3.82
CA LEU A 77 2.04 -7.42 4.57
C LEU A 77 1.19 -6.18 4.91
N PRO A 78 1.74 -5.03 5.37
CA PRO A 78 0.92 -3.86 5.67
C PRO A 78 0.16 -3.32 4.45
N ARG A 79 0.73 -3.45 3.23
CA ARG A 79 0.06 -3.07 1.99
C ARG A 79 -0.97 -4.12 1.57
N VAL A 80 -0.68 -5.40 1.78
CA VAL A 80 -1.64 -6.50 1.60
C VAL A 80 -2.89 -6.28 2.45
N GLU A 81 -2.72 -6.04 3.75
CA GLU A 81 -3.82 -5.80 4.69
C GLU A 81 -4.66 -4.59 4.29
N HIS A 82 -4.00 -3.49 3.88
CA HIS A 82 -4.69 -2.29 3.41
C HIS A 82 -5.50 -2.54 2.13
N LEU A 83 -4.90 -3.20 1.12
CA LEU A 83 -5.57 -3.53 -0.15
C LEU A 83 -6.72 -4.52 0.04
N MET A 84 -6.55 -5.54 0.89
CA MET A 84 -7.62 -6.49 1.22
C MET A 84 -8.80 -5.80 1.90
N ARG A 85 -8.54 -4.82 2.78
CA ARG A 85 -9.61 -4.02 3.39
C ARG A 85 -10.39 -3.23 2.33
N LEU A 86 -9.69 -2.53 1.44
CA LEU A 86 -10.33 -1.75 0.37
C LEU A 86 -11.14 -2.64 -0.58
N ALA A 87 -10.58 -3.78 -1.00
CA ALA A 87 -11.28 -4.72 -1.86
C ALA A 87 -12.55 -5.29 -1.21
N LYS A 88 -12.49 -5.58 0.10
CA LYS A 88 -13.66 -6.02 0.87
C LYS A 88 -14.75 -4.96 0.97
N GLU A 89 -14.40 -3.68 1.13
CA GLU A 89 -15.35 -2.56 1.15
C GLU A 89 -16.08 -2.41 -0.19
N ILE A 90 -15.41 -2.81 -1.27
CA ILE A 90 -15.88 -2.72 -2.65
C ILE A 90 -16.58 -4.02 -3.12
N GLY A 91 -16.44 -5.12 -2.36
CA GLY A 91 -17.07 -6.42 -2.66
C GLY A 91 -16.29 -7.33 -3.61
N ILE A 92 -14.98 -7.11 -3.76
CA ILE A 92 -14.08 -7.96 -4.56
C ILE A 92 -13.50 -9.08 -3.69
N ASP A 93 -13.51 -10.31 -4.20
CA ASP A 93 -12.82 -11.44 -3.57
C ASP A 93 -11.32 -11.42 -3.92
N VAL A 94 -10.45 -11.48 -2.90
CA VAL A 94 -9.01 -11.33 -3.06
C VAL A 94 -8.28 -12.59 -2.62
N THR A 95 -7.55 -13.20 -3.54
CA THR A 95 -6.55 -14.23 -3.23
C THR A 95 -5.17 -13.58 -3.16
N HIS A 96 -4.44 -13.80 -2.07
CA HIS A 96 -3.10 -13.23 -1.87
C HIS A 96 -2.00 -14.29 -2.06
N ARG A 97 -0.89 -13.87 -2.66
CA ARG A 97 0.39 -14.60 -2.75
C ARG A 97 1.54 -13.63 -2.48
N ASN A 98 2.64 -14.14 -1.90
CA ASN A 98 3.79 -13.29 -1.56
C ASN A 98 4.65 -12.94 -2.77
N ASP A 99 4.69 -13.81 -3.77
CA ASP A 99 5.53 -13.66 -4.96
C ASP A 99 4.92 -14.36 -6.18
N TRP A 100 5.54 -14.13 -7.34
CA TRP A 100 5.11 -14.70 -8.61
C TRP A 100 5.25 -16.24 -8.63
N ALA A 101 6.29 -16.81 -8.03
CA ALA A 101 6.47 -18.26 -7.97
C ALA A 101 5.32 -18.96 -7.20
N ALA A 102 4.88 -18.38 -6.09
CA ALA A 102 3.73 -18.86 -5.33
C ALA A 102 2.41 -18.67 -6.10
N ALA A 103 2.30 -17.61 -6.91
CA ALA A 103 1.17 -17.44 -7.82
C ALA A 103 1.15 -18.50 -8.93
N GLN A 104 2.29 -18.82 -9.54
CA GLN A 104 2.40 -19.86 -10.58
C GLN A 104 1.94 -21.24 -10.11
N SER A 105 2.05 -21.54 -8.81
CA SER A 105 1.56 -22.80 -8.24
C SER A 105 0.04 -23.02 -8.39
N LEU A 106 -0.72 -21.96 -8.66
CA LEU A 106 -2.15 -22.02 -8.99
C LEU A 106 -2.39 -22.72 -10.33
N GLY A 107 -1.42 -22.74 -11.25
CA GLY A 107 -1.54 -23.40 -12.54
C GLY A 107 -2.74 -22.90 -13.35
N ARG A 108 -3.71 -23.77 -13.62
CA ARG A 108 -4.93 -23.40 -14.37
C ARG A 108 -5.87 -22.50 -13.59
N ASP A 109 -5.79 -22.49 -12.25
CA ASP A 109 -6.63 -21.63 -11.42
C ASP A 109 -6.25 -20.14 -11.57
N LEU A 110 -5.11 -19.81 -12.21
CA LEU A 110 -4.82 -18.44 -12.62
C LEU A 110 -5.86 -17.89 -13.61
N ASP A 111 -6.55 -18.77 -14.33
CA ASP A 111 -7.62 -18.44 -15.29
C ASP A 111 -8.91 -17.96 -14.66
N ASP A 112 -9.04 -18.18 -13.35
CA ASP A 112 -10.20 -17.77 -12.59
C ASP A 112 -10.17 -16.28 -12.21
N PHE A 113 -9.00 -15.65 -12.16
CA PHE A 113 -8.90 -14.26 -11.72
C PHE A 113 -9.19 -13.29 -12.85
N ASP A 114 -10.08 -12.33 -12.59
CA ASP A 114 -10.41 -11.26 -13.53
C ASP A 114 -9.26 -10.25 -13.62
N ARG A 115 -8.54 -10.04 -12.52
CA ARG A 115 -7.46 -9.05 -12.41
C ARG A 115 -6.30 -9.59 -11.58
N ILE A 116 -5.10 -9.10 -11.90
CA ILE A 116 -3.89 -9.35 -11.12
C ILE A 116 -3.29 -8.00 -10.73
N ILE A 117 -3.04 -7.79 -9.44
CA ILE A 117 -2.24 -6.67 -8.94
C ILE A 117 -0.95 -7.25 -8.37
N ALA A 118 0.20 -6.78 -8.86
CA ALA A 118 1.50 -7.32 -8.47
C ALA A 118 2.48 -6.22 -8.06
N SER A 119 3.08 -6.36 -6.88
CA SER A 119 4.36 -5.73 -6.55
C SER A 119 5.46 -6.59 -7.14
N VAL A 120 6.30 -6.00 -7.99
CA VAL A 120 7.36 -6.75 -8.67
C VAL A 120 8.72 -6.21 -8.28
N ASN A 121 9.53 -7.09 -7.69
CA ASN A 121 10.82 -6.74 -7.10
C ASN A 121 12.01 -7.14 -7.99
N ASN A 122 11.78 -7.87 -9.10
CA ASN A 122 12.82 -8.30 -10.04
C ASN A 122 12.34 -8.30 -11.50
N ALA A 123 13.28 -8.26 -12.44
CA ALA A 123 12.95 -8.20 -13.87
C ALA A 123 12.31 -9.49 -14.41
N GLN A 124 12.70 -10.65 -13.88
CA GLN A 124 12.21 -11.94 -14.36
C GLN A 124 10.71 -12.12 -14.12
N ASP A 125 10.23 -11.80 -12.92
CA ASP A 125 8.82 -11.85 -12.55
C ASP A 125 8.01 -10.83 -13.34
N ARG A 126 8.59 -9.66 -13.59
CA ARG A 126 7.99 -8.60 -14.40
C ARG A 126 7.77 -9.07 -15.82
N ASP A 127 8.81 -9.62 -16.45
CA ASP A 127 8.79 -10.07 -17.83
C ASP A 127 7.80 -11.24 -18.00
N ALA A 128 7.75 -12.17 -17.03
CA ALA A 128 6.75 -13.25 -17.02
C ALA A 128 5.30 -12.76 -16.87
N LEU A 129 5.06 -11.75 -16.02
CA LEU A 129 3.75 -11.11 -15.89
C LEU A 129 3.34 -10.35 -17.16
N TYR A 130 4.30 -9.75 -17.88
CA TYR A 130 4.04 -9.16 -19.20
C TYR A 130 3.66 -10.22 -20.24
N GLU A 131 4.34 -11.36 -20.28
CA GLU A 131 4.00 -12.47 -21.17
C GLU A 131 2.59 -13.00 -20.90
N LEU A 132 2.19 -13.09 -19.64
CA LEU A 132 0.83 -13.47 -19.23
C LEU A 132 -0.22 -12.47 -19.74
N ASP A 133 0.03 -11.17 -19.59
CA ASP A 133 -0.88 -10.11 -20.08
C ASP A 133 -0.98 -10.09 -21.62
N ALA A 134 0.11 -10.46 -22.32
CA ALA A 134 0.17 -10.47 -23.78
C ALA A 134 -0.46 -11.70 -24.44
N THR A 135 -0.51 -12.83 -23.73
CA THR A 135 -1.01 -14.11 -24.26
C THR A 135 -2.54 -14.27 -24.14
N GLU A 136 -3.19 -13.49 -23.27
CA GLU A 136 -4.62 -13.55 -23.08
C GLU A 136 -5.39 -12.41 -23.77
N SER A 137 -6.42 -12.79 -24.51
CA SER A 137 -7.31 -11.87 -25.19
C SER A 137 -8.11 -11.04 -24.17
N ALA A 138 -7.71 -9.79 -23.94
CA ALA A 138 -8.47 -8.65 -23.40
C ALA A 138 -9.16 -8.78 -22.01
N ALA A 139 -9.27 -9.97 -21.41
CA ALA A 139 -10.09 -10.22 -20.22
C ALA A 139 -9.32 -10.07 -18.91
N LYS A 140 -8.08 -10.55 -18.82
CA LYS A 140 -7.20 -10.31 -17.67
C LYS A 140 -6.34 -9.08 -17.91
N ARG A 141 -6.33 -8.16 -16.94
CA ARG A 141 -5.41 -7.02 -16.93
C ARG A 141 -4.50 -7.15 -15.73
N VAL A 142 -3.18 -7.17 -15.98
CA VAL A 142 -2.16 -7.08 -14.94
C VAL A 142 -1.90 -5.60 -14.62
N LEU A 143 -1.97 -5.25 -13.33
CA LEU A 143 -1.62 -3.94 -12.80
C LEU A 143 -0.38 -4.07 -11.91
N PHE A 144 0.64 -3.27 -12.21
CA PHE A 144 1.88 -3.25 -11.44
C PHE A 144 1.83 -2.15 -10.38
N LEU A 145 2.12 -2.52 -9.14
CA LEU A 145 2.31 -1.57 -8.06
C LEU A 145 3.69 -0.91 -8.20
N ALA A 146 3.71 0.41 -8.37
CA ALA A 146 4.96 1.17 -8.54
C ALA A 146 5.10 2.28 -7.50
N PRO A 147 6.31 2.52 -6.94
CA PRO A 147 6.55 3.68 -6.10
C PRO A 147 6.21 4.98 -6.85
N CYS A 148 5.59 5.96 -6.17
CA CYS A 148 5.25 7.25 -6.76
C CYS A 148 6.47 8.07 -7.24
N VAL A 149 7.69 7.71 -6.80
CA VAL A 149 8.95 8.34 -7.21
C VAL A 149 9.56 7.52 -8.34
N MET A 150 9.14 7.79 -9.57
CA MET A 150 9.83 7.31 -10.76
C MET A 150 10.62 8.48 -11.34
N GLU A 151 11.94 8.36 -11.48
CA GLU A 151 12.77 9.41 -12.09
C GLU A 151 12.31 9.70 -13.53
N GLU A 152 12.33 10.98 -13.93
CA GLU A 152 12.10 11.41 -15.31
C GLU A 152 13.09 10.68 -16.23
N GLY A 153 12.58 9.75 -17.03
CA GLY A 153 13.36 8.91 -17.95
C GLY A 153 13.18 7.40 -17.76
N GLN A 154 12.62 6.95 -16.63
CA GLN A 154 12.23 5.54 -16.42
C GLN A 154 10.74 5.26 -16.64
N ALA A 155 9.94 6.31 -16.85
CA ALA A 155 8.53 6.17 -17.19
C ALA A 155 8.38 5.83 -18.68
N TRP A 156 8.15 4.54 -18.96
CA TRP A 156 7.77 4.05 -20.28
C TRP A 156 6.53 4.79 -20.75
N SER A 157 6.66 5.55 -21.84
CA SER A 157 5.64 6.45 -22.40
C SER A 157 4.37 5.73 -22.92
N CYS A 158 4.30 4.41 -22.75
CA CYS A 158 3.25 3.53 -23.26
C CYS A 158 2.46 2.76 -22.18
N GLU A 159 2.75 2.91 -20.88
CA GLU A 159 2.22 1.98 -19.84
C GLU A 159 1.47 2.62 -18.66
N ARG A 160 1.06 3.89 -18.75
CA ARG A 160 0.38 4.58 -17.63
C ARG A 160 -0.89 3.89 -17.14
N ASP A 161 -1.61 3.20 -18.02
CA ASP A 161 -2.86 2.50 -17.68
C ASP A 161 -2.63 1.17 -16.95
N ARG A 162 -1.37 0.76 -16.76
CA ARG A 162 -0.96 -0.49 -16.11
C ARG A 162 -0.25 -0.29 -14.77
N LEU A 163 0.01 0.96 -14.40
CA LEU A 163 0.75 1.29 -13.18
C LEU A 163 -0.20 1.85 -12.13
N LEU A 164 -0.15 1.27 -10.94
CA LEU A 164 -0.89 1.73 -9.78
C LEU A 164 0.11 2.34 -8.78
N PRO A 165 0.09 3.67 -8.57
CA PRO A 165 1.07 4.33 -7.73
C PRO A 165 0.88 3.97 -6.26
N GLN A 166 1.99 3.85 -5.53
CA GLN A 166 2.00 3.66 -4.09
C GLN A 166 2.19 5.01 -3.37
N PRO A 167 1.42 5.33 -2.31
CA PRO A 167 0.43 4.47 -1.66
C PRO A 167 -0.90 4.40 -2.42
N VAL A 168 -1.54 3.23 -2.39
CA VAL A 168 -2.85 3.01 -3.00
C VAL A 168 -3.92 3.65 -2.13
N THR A 169 -4.72 4.55 -2.71
CA THR A 169 -5.79 5.30 -2.02
C THR A 169 -7.18 4.91 -2.48
#